data_AF-A0A0C1R8B5-F1
#
_entry.id   AF-A0A0C1R8B5-F1
#
_cell.length_a   1.000
_cell.length_b   1.000
_cell.length_c   1.000
_cell.angle_alpha   90.00
_cell.angle_beta   90.00
_cell.angle_gamma   90.00
#
_symmetry.space_group_name_H-M   'P 1'
#
loop_
_entity.id
_entity.type
_entity.pdbx_description
1 polymer ?
#
loop_
_entity_poly.entity_id
_entity_poly.type
_entity_poly.pdbx_seq_one_letter_code
_entity_poly.pdbx_strand_id
1 'polypeptide(L)'
;MPITIGKAAKLEVNNDGYATGKLVAIEVKELKNTETGEIEGTQLEWCFGVLNSKGVLSKVFVWTGLNVNPEKTYSPKDGGEPQYNKLTQMLLAMQAISQEQLESKEEIDFDVESLVNQEFRFKLVNRKESLIWRDIDLKTITPVDTSQK
;
A
#
# COMPACT_ATOMS: atom_id res chain seq x y z
N MET A 1 -11.64 24.09 26.61
CA MET A 1 -11.12 22.72 26.79
C MET A 1 -9.64 22.72 26.43
N PRO A 2 -8.72 22.29 27.31
CA PRO A 2 -7.32 22.15 26.94
C PRO A 2 -7.16 21.04 25.90
N ILE A 3 -6.42 21.32 24.83
CA ILE A 3 -6.04 20.31 23.83
C ILE A 3 -4.72 19.70 24.30
N THR A 4 -4.75 18.43 24.68
CA THR A 4 -3.52 17.68 24.98
C THR A 4 -2.90 17.23 23.66
N ILE A 5 -1.88 17.94 23.19
CA ILE A 5 -1.11 17.56 22.00
C ILE A 5 -0.16 16.41 22.39
N GLY A 6 -0.65 15.18 22.33
CA GLY A 6 0.19 14.00 22.47
C GLY A 6 1.11 13.85 21.26
N LYS A 7 2.41 13.62 21.49
CA LYS A 7 3.32 13.23 20.39
C LYS A 7 2.80 11.95 19.72
N ALA A 8 2.66 11.98 18.41
CA ALA A 8 2.28 10.81 17.61
C ALA A 8 3.26 9.66 17.91
N ALA A 9 2.73 8.46 18.18
CA ALA A 9 3.54 7.28 18.38
C ALA A 9 4.18 6.86 17.05
N LYS A 10 5.46 6.50 17.06
CA LYS A 10 6.16 6.03 15.86
C LYS A 10 5.73 4.59 15.57
N LEU A 11 5.56 4.23 14.31
CA LEU A 11 5.37 2.83 13.91
C LEU A 11 6.57 1.99 14.34
N GLU A 12 6.30 0.78 14.81
CA GLU A 12 7.33 -0.20 15.16
C GLU A 12 7.99 -0.69 13.87
N VAL A 13 9.32 -0.55 13.82
CA VAL A 13 10.13 -1.00 12.69
C VAL A 13 11.39 -1.69 13.21
N ASN A 14 11.89 -2.65 12.44
CA ASN A 14 13.20 -3.24 12.70
C ASN A 14 14.34 -2.28 12.32
N ASN A 15 15.59 -2.69 12.58
CA ASN A 15 16.78 -1.88 12.31
C ASN A 15 16.96 -1.50 10.83
N ASP A 16 16.34 -2.26 9.92
CA ASP A 16 16.38 -2.02 8.48
C ASP A 16 15.21 -1.15 7.97
N GLY A 17 14.33 -0.70 8.88
CA GLY A 17 13.17 0.14 8.57
C GLY A 17 11.93 -0.63 8.09
N TYR A 18 11.87 -1.94 8.29
CA TYR A 18 10.70 -2.76 7.95
C TYR A 18 9.70 -2.81 9.11
N ALA A 19 8.43 -2.66 8.77
CA ALA A 19 7.30 -2.95 9.65
C ALA A 19 6.61 -4.25 9.20
N THR A 20 5.89 -4.88 10.13
CA THR A 20 4.92 -5.93 9.83
C THR A 20 3.53 -5.40 10.11
N GLY A 21 2.62 -5.59 9.16
CA GLY A 21 1.24 -5.13 9.27
C GLY A 21 0.26 -6.15 8.72
N LYS A 22 -0.90 -6.27 9.36
CA LYS A 22 -2.01 -7.08 8.87
C LYS A 22 -2.86 -6.23 7.94
N LEU A 23 -3.19 -6.72 6.74
CA LEU A 23 -4.16 -6.05 5.87
C LEU A 23 -5.55 -6.19 6.51
N VAL A 24 -6.14 -5.08 6.95
CA VAL A 24 -7.41 -5.08 7.69
C VAL A 24 -8.62 -4.79 6.82
N ALA A 25 -8.44 -4.04 5.72
CA ALA A 25 -9.50 -3.70 4.80
C ALA A 25 -8.94 -3.25 3.45
N ILE A 26 -9.76 -3.42 2.42
CA ILE A 26 -9.60 -2.80 1.10
C ILE A 26 -10.92 -2.11 0.81
N GLU A 27 -10.90 -0.81 0.54
CA GLU A 27 -12.10 -0.03 0.29
C GLU A 27 -12.01 0.70 -1.05
N VAL A 28 -13.12 0.75 -1.78
CA VAL A 28 -13.23 1.60 -2.97
C VAL A 28 -13.55 3.03 -2.53
N LYS A 29 -12.73 3.99 -2.95
CA LYS A 29 -12.90 5.42 -2.67
C LYS A 29 -13.08 6.21 -3.96
N GLU A 30 -14.09 7.06 -3.99
CA GLU A 30 -14.25 8.07 -5.03
C GLU A 30 -13.34 9.27 -4.73
N LEU A 31 -12.51 9.65 -5.70
CA LEU A 31 -11.82 10.93 -5.71
C LEU A 31 -12.83 11.99 -6.15
N LYS A 32 -13.08 12.96 -5.28
CA LYS A 32 -13.92 14.11 -5.60
C LYS A 32 -13.04 15.33 -5.73
N ASN A 33 -13.29 16.12 -6.77
CA ASN A 33 -12.75 17.46 -6.87
C ASN A 33 -13.23 18.25 -5.65
N THR A 34 -12.30 18.79 -4.87
CA THR A 34 -12.63 19.51 -3.64
C THR A 34 -13.34 20.84 -3.87
N GLU A 35 -13.27 21.40 -5.08
CA GLU A 35 -13.90 22.67 -5.45
C GLU A 35 -15.27 22.47 -6.12
N THR A 36 -15.42 21.48 -7.00
CA THR A 36 -16.67 21.24 -7.76
C THR A 36 -17.54 20.13 -7.19
N GLY A 37 -16.97 19.24 -6.36
CA GLY A 37 -17.65 18.04 -5.85
C GLY A 37 -17.83 16.93 -6.88
N GLU A 38 -17.37 17.13 -8.12
CA GLU A 38 -17.45 16.13 -9.19
C GLU A 38 -16.51 14.95 -8.92
N ILE A 39 -16.91 13.75 -9.33
CA ILE A 39 -16.09 12.56 -9.22
C ILE A 39 -15.01 12.61 -10.32
N GLU A 40 -13.76 12.73 -9.92
CA GLU A 40 -12.58 12.75 -10.81
C GLU A 40 -12.02 11.35 -11.06
N GLY A 41 -12.39 10.38 -10.21
CA GLY A 41 -11.98 9.00 -10.40
C GLY A 41 -12.28 8.11 -9.20
N THR A 42 -11.81 6.87 -9.29
CA THR A 42 -12.00 5.86 -8.25
C THR A 42 -10.67 5.18 -7.95
N GLN A 43 -10.41 4.90 -6.67
CA GLN A 43 -9.20 4.28 -6.17
C GLN A 43 -9.51 3.17 -5.17
N LEU A 44 -8.55 2.25 -4.99
CA LEU A 44 -8.55 1.32 -3.87
C LEU A 44 -7.71 1.91 -2.73
N GLU A 45 -8.27 1.91 -1.53
CA GLU A 45 -7.59 2.22 -0.28
C GLU A 45 -7.28 0.92 0.46
N TRP A 46 -6.00 0.63 0.61
CA TRP A 46 -5.49 -0.55 1.31
C TRP A 46 -5.08 -0.15 2.72
N CYS A 47 -5.72 -0.73 3.72
CA CYS A 47 -5.52 -0.37 5.12
C CYS A 47 -4.75 -1.46 5.86
N PHE A 48 -3.54 -1.14 6.31
CA PHE A 48 -2.70 -2.03 7.11
C PHE A 48 -2.76 -1.63 8.59
N GLY A 49 -3.06 -2.59 9.45
CA GLY A 49 -2.90 -2.45 10.90
C GLY A 49 -1.46 -2.78 11.30
N VAL A 50 -0.73 -1.79 11.81
CA VAL A 50 0.68 -1.88 12.22
C VAL A 50 0.82 -1.44 13.67
N LEU A 51 1.56 -2.19 14.49
CA LEU A 51 1.83 -1.78 15.86
C LEU A 51 2.73 -0.55 15.89
N ASN A 52 2.45 0.38 16.79
CA ASN A 52 3.35 1.48 17.10
C ASN A 52 4.24 1.15 18.30
N SER A 53 5.20 2.03 18.59
CA SER A 53 6.16 1.90 19.69
C SER A 53 5.53 1.86 21.09
N LYS A 54 4.21 1.99 21.21
CA LYS A 54 3.43 1.87 22.45
C LYS A 54 2.58 0.60 22.48
N GLY A 55 2.74 -0.31 21.52
CA GLY A 55 1.93 -1.52 21.37
C GLY A 55 0.49 -1.25 20.92
N VAL A 56 0.18 -0.05 20.42
CA VAL A 56 -1.16 0.30 19.95
C VAL A 56 -1.23 0.13 18.43
N LEU A 57 -2.29 -0.52 17.96
CA LEU A 57 -2.54 -0.69 16.53
C LEU A 57 -2.79 0.66 15.87
N SER A 58 -1.97 0.99 14.88
CA SER A 58 -2.06 2.19 14.05
C SER A 58 -2.38 1.79 12.61
N LYS A 59 -3.09 2.64 11.88
CA LYS A 59 -3.44 2.38 10.47
C LYS A 59 -2.43 3.03 9.53
N VAL A 60 -2.00 2.29 8.53
CA VAL A 60 -1.19 2.78 7.41
C VAL A 60 -1.97 2.53 6.14
N PHE A 61 -2.08 3.54 5.28
CA PHE A 61 -2.90 3.49 4.09
C PHE A 61 -2.04 3.55 2.84
N VAL A 62 -2.42 2.78 1.83
CA VAL A 62 -1.87 2.85 0.47
C VAL A 62 -3.02 3.03 -0.50
N TRP A 63 -2.89 3.98 -1.42
CA TRP A 63 -3.89 4.21 -2.46
C TRP A 63 -3.37 3.78 -3.83
N THR A 64 -4.18 2.98 -4.52
CA THR A 64 -3.89 2.48 -5.87
C THR A 64 -5.03 2.83 -6.83
N GLY A 65 -4.78 2.74 -8.14
CA GLY A 65 -5.87 2.69 -9.12
C GLY A 65 -6.63 1.36 -9.04
N LEU A 66 -7.63 1.21 -9.92
CA LEU A 66 -8.46 0.00 -10.02
C LEU A 66 -7.94 -1.06 -10.99
N ASN A 67 -7.14 -0.65 -11.98
CA ASN A 67 -6.77 -1.52 -13.10
C ASN A 67 -5.35 -2.06 -12.96
N VAL A 68 -5.17 -3.34 -13.21
CA VAL A 68 -3.85 -3.94 -13.45
C VAL A 68 -3.39 -3.53 -14.85
N ASN A 69 -2.16 -3.02 -14.95
CA ASN A 69 -1.55 -2.69 -16.25
C ASN A 69 -0.30 -3.57 -16.50
N PRO A 70 -0.26 -4.37 -17.57
CA PRO A 70 0.89 -5.19 -17.93
C PRO A 70 2.05 -4.37 -18.54
N GLU A 71 1.83 -3.09 -18.86
CA GLU A 71 2.86 -2.21 -19.40
C GLU A 71 3.53 -1.38 -18.29
N LYS A 72 4.85 -1.25 -18.39
CA LYS A 72 5.62 -0.33 -17.56
C LYS A 72 5.58 1.07 -18.18
N THR A 73 5.29 2.07 -17.37
CA THR A 73 5.22 3.46 -17.80
C THR A 73 6.33 4.28 -17.15
N TYR A 74 6.80 5.31 -17.85
CA TYR A 74 7.70 6.29 -17.25
C TYR A 74 6.89 7.24 -16.38
N SER A 75 7.26 7.35 -15.10
CA SER A 75 6.78 8.44 -14.26
C SER A 75 7.53 9.71 -14.66
N PRO A 76 6.85 10.78 -15.12
CA PRO A 76 7.50 12.03 -15.54
C PRO A 76 8.33 12.69 -14.43
N LYS A 77 8.05 12.36 -13.16
CA LYS A 77 8.68 12.97 -11.98
C LYS A 77 9.98 12.28 -11.55
N ASP A 78 10.18 11.02 -11.94
CA ASP A 78 11.23 10.20 -11.34
C ASP A 78 12.46 10.01 -12.23
N GLY A 79 12.40 10.44 -13.51
CA GLY A 79 13.52 10.37 -14.46
C GLY A 79 14.19 8.98 -14.58
N GLY A 80 13.52 7.95 -14.08
CA GLY A 80 14.07 6.64 -13.78
C GLY A 80 13.52 5.56 -14.70
N GLU A 81 13.86 4.31 -14.37
CA GLU A 81 13.40 3.14 -15.13
C GLU A 81 11.86 3.07 -15.16
N PRO A 82 11.27 2.61 -16.28
CA PRO A 82 9.83 2.46 -16.39
C PRO A 82 9.33 1.45 -15.36
N GLN A 83 8.21 1.76 -14.71
CA GLN A 83 7.63 0.92 -13.64
C GLN A 83 6.17 0.59 -13.93
N TYR A 84 5.70 -0.52 -13.37
CA TYR A 84 4.27 -0.84 -13.37
C TYR A 84 3.47 0.22 -12.60
N ASN A 85 2.17 0.28 -12.82
CA ASN A 85 1.31 1.09 -11.94
C ASN A 85 1.32 0.53 -10.50
N LYS A 86 0.85 1.32 -9.52
CA LYS A 86 0.92 0.94 -8.11
C LYS A 86 0.20 -0.38 -7.79
N LEU A 87 -0.97 -0.62 -8.40
CA LEU A 87 -1.75 -1.83 -8.14
C LEU A 87 -0.97 -3.07 -8.61
N THR A 88 -0.51 -3.06 -9.86
CA THR A 88 0.29 -4.15 -10.43
C THR A 88 1.57 -4.39 -9.64
N GLN A 89 2.32 -3.33 -9.26
CA GLN A 89 3.52 -3.48 -8.43
C GLN A 89 3.19 -4.19 -7.11
N MET A 90 2.08 -3.82 -6.49
CA MET A 90 1.70 -4.33 -5.19
C MET A 90 1.24 -5.80 -5.27
N LEU A 91 0.41 -6.15 -6.26
CA LEU A 91 -0.04 -7.53 -6.45
C LEU A 91 1.14 -8.49 -6.78
N LEU A 92 2.11 -8.03 -7.59
CA LEU A 92 3.34 -8.79 -7.86
C LEU A 92 4.16 -8.97 -6.58
N ALA A 93 4.37 -7.90 -5.80
CA ALA A 93 5.16 -7.95 -4.56
C ALA A 93 4.52 -8.87 -3.50
N MET A 94 3.19 -8.79 -3.37
CA MET A 94 2.39 -9.65 -2.50
C MET A 94 2.31 -11.11 -2.99
N GLN A 95 2.83 -11.41 -4.18
CA GLN A 95 2.73 -12.73 -4.83
C GLN A 95 1.27 -13.16 -5.10
N ALA A 96 0.37 -12.17 -5.23
CA ALA A 96 -1.03 -12.40 -5.60
C ALA A 96 -1.18 -12.75 -7.09
N ILE A 97 -0.29 -12.20 -7.92
CA ILE A 97 -0.16 -12.52 -9.34
C ILE A 97 1.31 -12.77 -9.67
N SER A 98 1.57 -13.60 -10.67
CA SER A 98 2.91 -13.83 -11.20
C SER A 98 3.21 -12.95 -12.41
N GLN A 99 4.50 -12.78 -12.72
CA GLN A 99 4.93 -12.12 -13.94
C GLN A 99 4.39 -12.84 -15.19
N GLU A 100 4.33 -14.16 -15.16
CA GLU A 100 3.82 -14.98 -16.26
C GLU A 100 2.32 -14.73 -16.50
N GLN A 101 1.53 -14.60 -15.42
CA GLN A 101 0.11 -14.24 -15.52
C GLN A 101 -0.06 -12.84 -16.14
N LEU A 102 0.80 -11.88 -15.74
CA LEU A 102 0.76 -10.51 -16.26
C LEU A 102 1.12 -10.41 -17.75
N GLU A 103 2.02 -11.27 -18.23
CA GLU A 103 2.44 -11.32 -19.64
C GLU A 103 1.50 -12.16 -20.52
N SER A 104 0.63 -12.94 -19.89
CA SER A 104 -0.38 -13.71 -20.61
C SER A 104 -1.42 -12.79 -21.26
N LYS A 105 -2.04 -13.26 -22.34
CA LYS A 105 -3.21 -12.58 -22.95
C LYS A 105 -4.52 -12.96 -22.26
N GLU A 106 -4.45 -13.72 -21.18
CA GLU A 106 -5.61 -14.22 -20.44
C GLU A 106 -6.06 -13.16 -19.43
N GLU A 107 -7.37 -13.13 -19.17
CA GLU A 107 -7.93 -12.24 -18.15
C GLU A 107 -7.51 -12.74 -16.77
N ILE A 108 -6.91 -11.86 -15.98
CA ILE A 108 -6.53 -12.17 -14.60
C ILE A 108 -7.74 -11.89 -13.73
N ASP A 109 -8.49 -12.94 -13.39
CA ASP A 109 -9.53 -12.89 -12.36
C ASP A 109 -8.89 -13.11 -10.99
N PHE A 110 -8.83 -12.05 -10.18
CA PHE A 110 -8.28 -12.11 -8.83
C PHE A 110 -9.15 -11.33 -7.85
N ASP A 111 -9.63 -12.02 -6.83
CA ASP A 111 -10.35 -11.40 -5.73
C ASP A 111 -9.37 -10.78 -4.72
N VAL A 112 -9.25 -9.45 -4.77
CA VAL A 112 -8.38 -8.70 -3.84
C VAL A 112 -8.80 -8.83 -2.38
N GLU A 113 -10.09 -9.10 -2.10
CA GLU A 113 -10.55 -9.27 -0.72
C GLU A 113 -9.98 -10.53 -0.07
N SER A 114 -9.53 -11.51 -0.86
CA SER A 114 -8.82 -12.70 -0.36
C SER A 114 -7.52 -12.38 0.38
N LEU A 115 -6.94 -11.19 0.15
CA LEU A 115 -5.75 -10.70 0.84
C LEU A 115 -6.05 -10.15 2.24
N VAL A 116 -7.32 -9.85 2.54
CA VAL A 116 -7.71 -9.32 3.85
C VAL A 116 -7.42 -10.35 4.93
N ASN A 117 -6.94 -9.88 6.07
CA ASN A 117 -6.41 -10.63 7.20
C ASN A 117 -5.04 -11.29 7.01
N GLN A 118 -4.39 -11.16 5.86
CA GLN A 118 -3.02 -11.63 5.69
C GLN A 118 -2.03 -10.63 6.30
N GLU A 119 -0.89 -11.14 6.79
CA GLU A 119 0.21 -10.32 7.31
C GLU A 119 1.26 -10.08 6.24
N PHE A 120 1.73 -8.84 6.16
CA PHE A 120 2.74 -8.42 5.21
C PHE A 120 3.85 -7.70 5.93
N ARG A 121 5.09 -7.96 5.50
CA ARG A 121 6.26 -7.19 5.87
C ARG A 121 6.53 -6.17 4.76
N PHE A 122 6.83 -4.93 5.12
CA PHE A 122 7.14 -3.88 4.16
C PHE A 122 8.05 -2.81 4.75
N LYS A 123 8.83 -2.15 3.89
CA LYS A 123 9.71 -1.07 4.29
C LYS A 123 8.97 0.26 4.29
N LEU A 124 9.17 1.04 5.34
CA LEU A 124 8.66 2.39 5.44
C LEU A 124 9.68 3.38 4.89
N VAL A 125 9.25 4.25 3.99
CA VAL A 125 10.08 5.31 3.42
C VAL A 125 9.64 6.68 3.92
N ASN A 126 10.62 7.49 4.33
CA ASN A 126 10.37 8.89 4.66
C ASN A 126 10.31 9.69 3.37
N ARG A 127 9.15 10.30 3.05
CA ARG A 127 9.12 11.33 2.02
C ARG A 127 9.80 12.58 2.57
N LYS A 128 10.81 13.09 1.85
CA LYS A 128 11.56 14.30 2.25
C LYS A 128 10.69 15.57 2.29
N GLU A 129 9.51 15.53 1.67
CA GLU A 129 8.64 16.70 1.46
C GLU A 129 7.44 16.79 2.42
N SER A 130 7.16 15.78 3.26
CA SER A 130 6.04 15.85 4.21
C SER A 130 6.47 15.54 5.66
N LEU A 131 6.08 16.43 6.58
CA LEU A 131 6.28 16.29 8.04
C LEU A 131 5.51 15.13 8.67
N ILE A 132 4.64 14.49 7.89
CA ILE A 132 3.77 13.41 8.33
C ILE A 132 3.75 12.37 7.20
N TRP A 133 3.55 11.11 7.56
CA TRP A 133 3.31 9.93 6.70
C TRP A 133 4.56 9.31 6.09
N ARG A 134 5.08 8.30 6.80
CA ARG A 134 5.89 7.25 6.20
C ARG A 134 5.04 6.58 5.12
N ASP A 135 5.53 6.56 3.88
CA ASP A 135 4.89 5.83 2.78
C ASP A 135 5.40 4.38 2.81
N ILE A 136 4.67 3.47 2.19
CA ILE A 136 5.11 2.08 2.03
C ILE A 136 5.90 1.97 0.73
N ASP A 137 7.11 1.40 0.78
CA ASP A 137 7.81 0.99 -0.42
C ASP A 137 7.13 -0.25 -1.01
N LEU A 138 6.33 -0.05 -2.06
CA LEU A 138 5.48 -1.07 -2.66
C LEU A 138 6.27 -2.31 -3.11
N LYS A 139 7.52 -2.13 -3.53
CA LYS A 139 8.39 -3.22 -4.02
C LYS A 139 8.86 -4.14 -2.90
N THR A 140 8.72 -3.70 -1.65
CA THR A 140 9.19 -4.44 -0.47
C THR A 140 8.08 -5.13 0.29
N ILE A 141 6.83 -4.99 -0.16
CA ILE A 141 5.69 -5.67 0.44
C ILE A 141 5.82 -7.16 0.13
N THR A 142 5.97 -7.97 1.16
CA THR A 142 6.07 -9.42 1.04
C THR A 142 5.16 -10.09 2.06
N PRO A 143 4.40 -11.14 1.70
CA PRO A 143 3.62 -11.90 2.66
C PRO A 143 4.53 -12.49 3.74
N VAL A 144 4.05 -12.47 4.98
CA VAL A 144 4.68 -13.20 6.09
C VAL A 144 4.10 -14.60 6.07
N ASP A 145 4.92 -15.61 5.80
CA ASP A 145 4.49 -17.00 5.79
C ASP A 145 3.86 -17.37 7.14
N THR A 146 2.52 -17.48 7.17
CA THR A 146 1.78 -18.03 8.32
C THR A 146 1.81 -19.56 8.36
N SER A 147 2.51 -20.21 7.43
CA SER A 147 2.62 -21.67 7.27
C SER A 147 3.45 -22.38 8.37
N GLN A 148 3.73 -21.71 9.50
CA GLN A 148 4.30 -22.31 10.70
C GLN A 148 3.49 -21.92 11.94
N LYS A 149 2.34 -22.56 12.13
CA LYS A 149 1.71 -22.75 13.44
C LYS A 149 1.17 -24.16 13.56
#